data_AF-A0A945YA97-F1
#
_entry.id   AF-A0A945YA97-F1
#
_cell.length_a   1.000
_cell.length_b   1.000
_cell.length_c   1.000
_cell.angle_alpha   90.00
_cell.angle_beta   90.00
_cell.angle_gamma   90.00
#
_symmetry.space_group_name_H-M   'P 1'
#
loop_
_entity.id
_entity.type
_entity.pdbx_description
1 polymer ?
#
loop_
_entity_poly.entity_id
_entity_poly.type
_entity_poly.pdbx_seq_one_letter_code
_entity_poly.pdbx_strand_id
1 'polypeptide(L)'
;MIVSASYRTDIPAFYSGWFAIRLAAGYAMVANPYGGKPYRVALRGDDVDGYVFWSRNMAPFRDNLASLSALSLPFMVQYTATGYPRALEPSVVSAAQATADMVGLARQYGPRAVVWRYDPILFTDMTD
;
A
#
# COMPACT_ATOMS: atom_id res chain seq x y z
N MET A 1 -1.19 5.11 17.28
CA MET A 1 -1.25 5.88 16.01
C MET A 1 -1.44 4.97 14.80
N ILE A 2 -2.24 5.36 13.81
CA ILE A 2 -2.30 4.67 12.50
C ILE A 2 -1.28 5.28 11.54
N VAL A 3 -0.40 4.44 10.97
CA VAL A 3 0.57 4.86 9.97
C VAL A 3 -0.05 4.74 8.57
N SER A 4 -0.42 5.89 8.01
CA SER A 4 -0.79 6.01 6.60
C SER A 4 0.48 6.02 5.75
N ALA A 5 0.84 4.86 5.21
CA ALA A 5 2.00 4.69 4.36
C ALA A 5 1.53 4.58 2.91
N SER A 6 2.06 5.42 2.03
CA SER A 6 1.83 5.45 0.56
C SER A 6 0.85 6.47 0.00
N TYR A 7 0.53 7.52 0.76
CA TYR A 7 -0.29 8.63 0.23
C TYR A 7 0.49 9.52 -0.77
N ARG A 8 1.81 9.68 -0.57
CA ARG A 8 2.67 10.51 -1.44
C ARG A 8 3.34 9.75 -2.58
N THR A 9 3.48 8.43 -2.44
CA THR A 9 4.12 7.53 -3.40
C THR A 9 3.68 6.10 -3.10
N ASP A 10 3.60 5.24 -4.10
CA ASP A 10 3.28 3.81 -3.90
C ASP A 10 4.49 3.09 -3.29
N ILE A 11 4.57 3.07 -1.95
CA ILE A 11 5.67 2.42 -1.22
C ILE A 11 5.68 0.92 -1.50
N PRO A 12 4.54 0.20 -1.49
CA PRO A 12 4.50 -1.20 -1.85
C PRO A 12 5.12 -1.53 -3.20
N ALA A 13 4.75 -0.78 -4.25
CA ALA A 13 5.21 -1.09 -5.60
C ALA A 13 6.69 -0.69 -5.82
N PHE A 14 7.15 0.41 -5.24
CA PHE A 14 8.44 1.01 -5.62
C PHE A 14 9.50 1.09 -4.50
N TYR A 15 9.09 1.03 -3.24
CA TYR A 15 9.97 1.30 -2.08
C TYR A 15 9.91 0.19 -1.02
N SER A 16 9.65 -1.05 -1.45
CA SER A 16 9.57 -2.22 -0.56
C SER A 16 10.83 -2.41 0.29
N GLY A 17 12.02 -2.36 -0.33
CA GLY A 17 13.28 -2.49 0.40
C GLY A 17 13.53 -1.34 1.37
N TRP A 18 13.18 -0.11 1.00
CA TRP A 18 13.28 1.04 1.89
C TRP A 18 12.38 0.86 3.12
N PHE A 19 11.15 0.40 2.94
CA PHE A 19 10.22 0.17 4.05
C PHE A 19 10.75 -0.90 4.99
N ALA A 20 11.28 -2.02 4.48
CA ALA A 20 11.87 -3.07 5.30
C ALA A 20 12.96 -2.51 6.25
N ILE A 21 13.86 -1.67 5.70
CA ILE A 21 14.92 -1.03 6.47
C ILE A 21 14.34 -0.08 7.54
N ARG A 22 13.30 0.70 7.20
CA ARG A 22 12.68 1.63 8.15
C ARG A 22 11.87 0.91 9.25
N LEU A 23 11.17 -0.16 8.90
CA LEU A 23 10.48 -1.01 9.85
C LEU A 23 11.47 -1.64 10.82
N ALA A 24 12.59 -2.17 10.32
CA ALA A 24 13.67 -2.70 11.17
C ALA A 24 14.25 -1.63 12.11
N ALA A 25 14.46 -0.41 11.62
CA ALA A 25 14.89 0.72 12.44
C ALA A 25 13.83 1.20 13.46
N GLY A 26 12.56 0.84 13.26
CA GLY A 26 11.44 1.23 14.12
C GLY A 26 10.92 2.65 13.90
N TYR A 27 11.41 3.37 12.89
CA TYR A 27 10.96 4.72 12.56
C TYR A 27 11.30 5.15 11.14
N ALA A 28 10.61 6.20 10.68
CA ALA A 28 10.98 6.97 9.49
C ALA A 28 11.08 8.47 9.81
N MET A 29 11.94 9.18 9.10
CA MET A 29 11.95 10.64 9.07
C MET A 29 11.05 11.12 7.94
N VAL A 30 10.18 12.08 8.23
CA VAL A 30 9.22 12.63 7.29
C VAL A 30 9.46 14.12 7.15
N ALA A 31 9.61 14.60 5.92
CA ALA A 31 9.66 16.02 5.62
C ALA A 31 8.31 16.67 5.94
N ASN A 32 8.36 17.82 6.62
CA ASN A 32 7.17 18.62 6.87
C ASN A 32 6.68 19.23 5.54
N PRO A 33 5.43 19.00 5.13
CA PRO A 33 4.91 19.49 3.86
C PRO A 33 4.78 21.03 3.78
N TYR A 34 4.84 21.72 4.92
CA TYR A 34 4.69 23.17 5.04
C TYR A 34 6.01 23.89 5.36
N GLY A 35 7.16 23.27 5.03
CA GLY A 35 8.49 23.90 5.18
C GLY A 35 9.04 23.92 6.60
N GLY A 36 8.39 23.23 7.55
CA GLY A 36 8.94 23.02 8.89
C GLY A 36 10.10 22.02 8.94
N LYS A 37 10.67 21.83 10.13
CA LYS A 37 11.70 20.80 10.36
C LYS A 37 11.13 19.40 10.10
N PRO A 38 11.93 18.45 9.56
CA PRO A 38 11.53 17.05 9.47
C PRO A 38 11.16 16.50 10.85
N TYR A 39 10.19 15.60 10.89
CA TYR A 39 9.74 14.96 12.12
C TYR A 39 9.86 13.44 12.01
N ARG A 40 9.93 12.79 13.17
CA ARG A 40 10.03 11.33 13.28
C ARG A 40 8.65 10.73 13.40
N VAL A 41 8.41 9.65 12.65
CA VAL A 41 7.21 8.81 12.74
C VAL A 41 7.63 7.43 13.25
N ALA A 42 7.03 6.98 14.34
CA ALA A 42 7.23 5.63 14.86
C ALA A 42 6.65 4.59 13.88
N LEU A 43 7.38 3.48 13.70
CA LEU A 43 6.95 2.32 12.91
C LEU A 43 6.93 1.04 13.77
N ARG A 44 7.26 1.09 15.05
CA ARG A 44 7.20 -0.05 15.97
C ARG A 44 6.94 0.43 17.39
N GLY A 45 6.56 -0.52 18.24
CA GLY A 45 6.27 -0.27 19.65
C GLY A 45 4.81 0.15 19.88
N ASP A 46 4.52 0.47 21.13
CA ASP A 46 3.15 0.72 21.63
C ASP A 46 2.48 1.95 21.00
N ASP A 47 3.27 2.82 20.36
CA ASP A 47 2.76 4.01 19.69
C ASP A 47 2.09 3.71 18.33
N VAL A 48 2.19 2.49 17.79
CA VAL A 48 1.67 2.13 16.46
C VAL A 48 0.53 1.13 16.56
N ASP A 49 -0.69 1.56 16.20
CA ASP A 49 -1.89 0.73 16.23
C ASP A 49 -2.06 -0.08 14.94
N GLY A 50 -1.39 0.31 13.86
CA GLY A 50 -1.42 -0.39 12.59
C GLY A 50 -1.10 0.48 11.38
N TYR A 51 -1.22 -0.14 10.21
CA TYR A 51 -0.81 0.41 8.92
C TYR A 51 -1.94 0.47 7.93
N VAL A 52 -1.94 1.49 7.08
CA VAL A 52 -2.72 1.51 5.84
C VAL A 52 -1.76 1.70 4.68
N PHE A 53 -1.82 0.80 3.71
CA PHE A 53 -1.04 0.85 2.47
C PHE A 53 -1.94 1.12 1.28
N TRP A 54 -1.47 1.90 0.31
CA TRP A 54 -2.13 2.08 -0.98
C TRP A 54 -1.23 1.54 -2.08
N SER A 55 -1.79 0.77 -3.01
CA SER A 55 -1.02 0.32 -4.15
C SER A 55 -1.91 -0.08 -5.33
N ARG A 56 -1.30 -0.10 -6.52
CA ARG A 56 -1.82 -0.80 -7.70
C ARG A 56 -1.08 -2.13 -7.96
N ASN A 57 -0.06 -2.46 -7.17
CA ASN A 57 0.73 -3.68 -7.30
C ASN A 57 1.39 -4.06 -5.95
N MET A 58 0.85 -5.06 -5.25
CA MET A 58 1.37 -5.49 -3.95
C MET A 58 2.48 -6.54 -4.06
N ALA A 59 2.75 -7.07 -5.26
CA ALA A 59 3.69 -8.17 -5.45
C ALA A 59 5.10 -7.89 -4.86
N PRO A 60 5.71 -6.69 -5.02
CA PRO A 60 7.04 -6.43 -4.46
C PRO A 60 7.06 -6.33 -2.93
N PHE A 61 5.90 -6.23 -2.28
CA PHE A 61 5.76 -5.92 -0.86
C PHE A 61 5.31 -7.12 -0.01
N ARG A 62 5.12 -8.30 -0.60
CA ARG A 62 4.63 -9.50 0.10
C ARG A 62 5.45 -9.85 1.34
N ASP A 63 6.78 -9.78 1.24
CA ASP A 63 7.67 -10.10 2.35
C ASP A 63 7.52 -9.11 3.52
N ASN A 64 7.23 -7.84 3.21
CA ASN A 64 6.95 -6.84 4.24
C ASN A 64 5.60 -7.10 4.92
N LEU A 65 4.56 -7.51 4.17
CA LEU A 65 3.28 -7.91 4.78
C LEU A 65 3.44 -9.13 5.68
N ALA A 66 4.22 -10.12 5.25
CA ALA A 66 4.56 -11.28 6.08
C ALA A 66 5.32 -10.85 7.35
N SER A 67 6.28 -9.93 7.23
CA SER A 67 7.03 -9.38 8.36
C SER A 67 6.13 -8.65 9.36
N LEU A 68 5.22 -7.80 8.87
CA LEU A 68 4.24 -7.11 9.72
C LEU A 68 3.32 -8.09 10.45
N SER A 69 2.81 -9.09 9.73
CA SER A 69 1.97 -10.14 10.31
C SER A 69 2.71 -10.94 11.39
N ALA A 70 3.96 -11.32 11.15
CA ALA A 70 4.79 -12.04 12.12
C ALA A 70 5.11 -11.20 13.37
N LEU A 71 5.17 -9.89 13.23
CA LEU A 71 5.34 -8.94 14.33
C LEU A 71 4.01 -8.58 15.02
N SER A 72 2.89 -9.18 14.62
CA SER A 72 1.55 -8.86 15.09
C SER A 72 1.18 -7.37 14.91
N LEU A 73 1.73 -6.74 13.87
CA LEU A 73 1.42 -5.36 13.49
C LEU A 73 0.24 -5.36 12.50
N PRO A 74 -0.95 -4.85 12.89
CA PRO A 74 -2.11 -4.87 12.03
C PRO A 74 -1.91 -4.00 10.79
N PHE A 75 -2.47 -4.41 9.66
CA PHE A 75 -2.46 -3.61 8.44
C PHE A 75 -3.73 -3.79 7.61
N MET A 76 -3.98 -2.81 6.75
CA MET A 76 -4.98 -2.85 5.69
C MET A 76 -4.37 -2.36 4.37
N VAL A 77 -4.73 -3.01 3.28
CA VAL A 77 -4.33 -2.65 1.92
C VAL A 77 -5.50 -2.04 1.18
N GLN A 78 -5.33 -0.80 0.75
CA GLN A 78 -6.18 -0.08 -0.18
C GLN A 78 -5.68 -0.33 -1.60
N TYR A 79 -6.25 -1.34 -2.27
CA TYR A 79 -5.78 -1.80 -3.58
C TYR A 79 -6.59 -1.15 -4.68
N THR A 80 -5.94 -0.42 -5.59
CA THR A 80 -6.64 0.19 -6.73
C THR A 80 -6.57 -0.72 -7.96
N ALA A 81 -7.73 -1.10 -8.48
CA ALA A 81 -7.86 -1.91 -9.68
C ALA A 81 -9.02 -1.39 -10.54
N THR A 82 -8.72 -0.80 -11.69
CA THR A 82 -9.68 -0.10 -12.54
C THR A 82 -10.10 -0.91 -13.77
N GLY A 83 -9.18 -1.73 -14.30
CA GLY A 83 -9.39 -2.46 -15.55
C GLY A 83 -9.44 -1.58 -16.79
N TYR A 84 -8.99 -0.33 -16.71
CA TYR A 84 -8.98 0.56 -17.87
C TYR A 84 -8.03 0.09 -18.98
N PRO A 85 -8.32 0.43 -20.26
CA PRO A 85 -7.40 0.20 -21.36
C PRO A 85 -6.03 0.83 -21.09
N ARG A 86 -4.98 0.23 -21.66
CA ARG A 86 -3.59 0.72 -21.51
C ARG A 86 -3.39 2.16 -21.97
N ALA A 87 -4.21 2.64 -22.90
CA ALA A 87 -4.19 4.03 -23.34
C ALA A 87 -4.61 5.02 -22.24
N LEU A 88 -5.45 4.61 -21.28
CA LEU A 88 -5.81 5.41 -20.10
C LEU A 88 -4.90 5.12 -18.91
N GLU A 89 -4.45 3.86 -18.77
CA GLU A 89 -3.68 3.42 -17.62
C GLU A 89 -2.51 2.49 -18.01
N PRO A 90 -1.38 3.06 -18.48
CA PRO A 90 -0.33 2.28 -19.12
C PRO A 90 0.52 1.46 -18.13
N SER A 91 0.75 1.96 -16.91
CA SER A 91 1.82 1.46 -16.03
C SER A 91 1.31 0.68 -14.81
N VAL A 92 0.31 -0.17 -15.00
CA VAL A 92 -0.30 -0.97 -13.92
C VAL A 92 -0.37 -2.45 -14.25
N VAL A 93 -0.66 -3.29 -13.25
CA VAL A 93 -0.94 -4.71 -13.51
C VAL A 93 -2.28 -4.87 -14.22
N SER A 94 -2.50 -5.99 -14.90
CA SER A 94 -3.81 -6.27 -15.50
C SER A 94 -4.89 -6.43 -14.43
N ALA A 95 -6.16 -6.20 -14.79
CA ALA A 95 -7.29 -6.42 -13.89
C ALA A 95 -7.29 -7.84 -13.32
N ALA A 96 -7.06 -8.85 -14.15
CA ALA A 96 -6.98 -10.25 -13.73
C ALA A 96 -5.87 -10.48 -12.68
N GLN A 97 -4.70 -9.86 -12.88
CA GLN A 97 -3.61 -9.97 -11.92
C GLN A 97 -3.89 -9.21 -10.63
N ALA A 98 -4.47 -8.01 -10.70
CA ALA A 98 -4.90 -7.27 -9.51
C ALA A 98 -5.92 -8.06 -8.70
N THR A 99 -6.95 -8.63 -9.36
CA THR A 99 -7.96 -9.47 -8.70
C THR A 99 -7.34 -10.70 -8.05
N ALA A 100 -6.45 -11.41 -8.74
CA ALA A 100 -5.75 -12.55 -8.18
C ALA A 100 -4.90 -12.17 -6.96
N ASP A 101 -4.23 -11.03 -7.00
CA ASP A 101 -3.44 -10.50 -5.89
C ASP A 101 -4.32 -10.16 -4.68
N MET A 102 -5.41 -9.42 -4.89
CA MET A 102 -6.39 -9.09 -3.83
C MET A 102 -6.99 -10.36 -3.19
N VAL A 103 -7.38 -11.36 -3.99
CA VAL A 103 -7.88 -12.64 -3.48
C VAL A 103 -6.82 -13.37 -2.67
N GLY A 104 -5.56 -13.34 -3.13
CA GLY A 104 -4.43 -13.91 -2.38
C GLY A 104 -4.24 -13.25 -1.01
N LEU A 105 -4.26 -11.91 -0.97
CA LEU A 105 -4.16 -11.14 0.27
C LEU A 105 -5.31 -11.47 1.23
N ALA A 106 -6.55 -11.50 0.73
CA ALA A 106 -7.72 -11.83 1.54
C ALA A 106 -7.68 -13.26 2.09
N ARG A 107 -7.19 -14.22 1.31
CA ARG A 107 -7.02 -15.61 1.75
C ARG A 107 -5.93 -15.75 2.81
N GLN A 108 -4.83 -15.03 2.65
CA GLN A 108 -3.67 -15.15 3.53
C GLN A 108 -3.84 -14.40 4.86
N TYR A 109 -4.39 -13.18 4.82
CA TYR A 109 -4.46 -12.28 5.98
C TYR A 109 -5.89 -11.99 6.45
N GLY A 110 -6.89 -12.61 5.80
CA GLY A 110 -8.30 -12.47 6.12
C GLY A 110 -9.04 -11.43 5.25
N PRO A 111 -10.37 -11.50 5.20
CA PRO A 111 -11.19 -10.73 4.25
C PRO A 111 -11.17 -9.21 4.48
N ARG A 112 -10.68 -8.74 5.64
CA ARG A 112 -10.55 -7.32 5.97
C ARG A 112 -9.16 -6.74 5.67
N ALA A 113 -8.21 -7.57 5.24
CA ALA A 113 -6.84 -7.14 4.96
C ALA A 113 -6.73 -6.32 3.68
N VAL A 114 -7.70 -6.43 2.77
CA VAL A 114 -7.72 -5.72 1.49
C VAL A 114 -9.07 -5.08 1.24
N VAL A 115 -9.04 -3.85 0.74
CA VAL A 115 -10.20 -3.09 0.30
C VAL A 115 -9.94 -2.70 -1.14
N TRP A 116 -10.85 -3.09 -2.03
CA TRP A 116 -10.78 -2.68 -3.43
C TRP A 116 -11.21 -1.22 -3.58
N ARG A 117 -10.40 -0.46 -4.31
CA ARG A 117 -10.66 0.91 -4.73
C ARG A 117 -10.81 0.95 -6.25
N TYR A 118 -11.91 1.54 -6.69
CA TYR A 118 -12.17 1.84 -8.10
C TYR A 118 -12.14 3.37 -8.27
N ASP A 119 -10.94 3.91 -8.51
CA ASP A 119 -10.68 5.35 -8.57
C ASP A 119 -9.40 5.63 -9.40
N PRO A 120 -9.39 6.62 -10.32
CA PRO A 120 -10.49 7.54 -10.64
C PRO A 120 -11.61 6.88 -11.45
N ILE A 121 -12.82 7.45 -11.39
CA ILE A 121 -13.90 7.16 -12.35
C ILE A 121 -13.70 8.07 -13.56
N LEU A 122 -13.57 7.48 -14.75
CA LEU A 122 -13.38 8.21 -16.01
C LEU A 122 -14.65 8.14 -16.87
N PHE A 123 -15.06 9.29 -17.42
CA PHE A 123 -16.10 9.37 -18.46
C PHE A 123 -15.41 9.39 -19.82
N THR A 124 -15.58 8.33 -20.60
CA THR A 124 -14.89 8.13 -21.88
C THR A 124 -15.68 7.17 -22.76
N ASP A 125 -15.49 7.26 -24.06
CA ASP A 125 -15.96 6.31 -25.08
C ASP A 125 -15.00 5.12 -25.27
N MET A 126 -13.88 5.08 -24.54
CA MET A 126 -12.88 4.02 -24.63
C MET A 126 -13.17 2.81 -23.74
N THR A 127 -14.24 2.84 -22.95
CA THR A 127 -14.66 1.78 -22.02
C THR A 127 -16.13 1.46 -22.24
N ASP A 128 -16.50 0.18 -22.10
CA ASP A 128 -17.88 -0.33 -22.30
C ASP A 128 -18.89 0.17 -21.24
#